data_AF-A0A158IX29-F1
#
_entry.id   AF-A0A158IX29-F1
#
_cell.length_a   1.000
_cell.length_b   1.000
_cell.length_c   1.000
_cell.angle_alpha   90.00
_cell.angle_beta   90.00
_cell.angle_gamma   90.00
#
_symmetry.space_group_name_H-M   'P 1'
#
loop_
_entity.id
_entity.type
_entity.pdbx_description
1 polymer ?
#
loop_
_entity_poly.entity_id
_entity_poly.type
_entity_poly.pdbx_seq_one_letter_code
_entity_poly.pdbx_strand_id
1 'polypeptide(L)'
;MPPAKLPPWDGTFEWQKRQDAVVPPQKPSDELVNRLAKEKGLDPATGLRVSGLPGDPLPDEKSGAPTPSGYMATNAEQSFRKEEKLPLLAVGKPRPFALLDSMLGARRMHVDGIWRRISYRDDA
;
A
#
# COMPACT_ATOMS: atom_id res chain seq x y z
N MET A 1 -44.12 5.70 -1.33
CA MET A 1 -43.76 5.67 0.11
C MET A 1 -42.77 6.79 0.36
N PRO A 2 -42.99 7.67 1.34
CA PRO A 2 -41.98 8.66 1.72
C PRO A 2 -40.77 7.97 2.39
N PRO A 3 -39.55 8.44 2.16
CA PRO A 3 -38.36 7.89 2.82
C PRO A 3 -38.44 8.11 4.34
N ALA A 4 -38.03 7.10 5.11
CA ALA A 4 -38.02 7.14 6.56
C ALA A 4 -37.09 8.24 7.09
N LYS A 5 -37.51 8.95 8.14
CA LYS A 5 -36.70 9.98 8.80
C LYS A 5 -35.53 9.32 9.54
N LEU A 6 -34.31 9.80 9.31
CA LEU A 6 -33.11 9.29 9.96
C LEU A 6 -33.13 9.63 11.47
N PRO A 7 -32.54 8.78 12.32
CA PRO A 7 -32.39 9.08 13.74
C PRO A 7 -31.46 10.30 13.95
N PRO A 8 -31.64 11.05 15.05
CA PRO A 8 -30.74 12.15 15.40
C PRO A 8 -29.33 11.61 15.68
N TRP A 9 -28.34 12.13 14.96
CA TRP A 9 -26.93 11.80 15.17
C TRP A 9 -26.30 12.80 16.15
N ASP A 10 -25.72 12.28 17.24
CA ASP A 10 -24.89 12.96 18.25
C ASP A 10 -23.58 13.63 17.77
N GLY A 11 -23.31 13.71 16.46
CA GLY A 11 -22.10 14.33 15.88
C GLY A 11 -20.76 13.68 16.24
N THR A 12 -20.75 12.57 16.99
CA THR A 12 -19.52 11.97 17.52
C THR A 12 -19.32 10.55 16.99
N PHE A 13 -18.06 10.17 16.72
CA PHE A 13 -17.72 8.82 16.30
C PHE A 13 -17.44 7.91 17.50
N GLU A 14 -18.02 6.71 17.50
CA GLU A 14 -17.79 5.71 18.56
C GLU A 14 -16.34 5.22 18.63
N TRP A 15 -15.61 5.21 17.52
CA TRP A 15 -14.18 4.86 17.53
C TRP A 15 -13.32 5.92 18.22
N GLN A 16 -13.70 7.20 18.11
CA GLN A 16 -12.97 8.31 18.73
C GLN A 16 -13.14 8.28 20.25
N LYS A 17 -14.37 8.08 20.74
CA LYS A 17 -14.63 7.85 22.18
C LYS A 17 -13.82 6.69 22.75
N ARG A 18 -13.72 5.59 21.98
CA ARG A 18 -12.90 4.43 22.37
C ARG A 18 -11.42 4.77 22.39
N GLN A 19 -10.93 5.56 21.45
CA GLN A 19 -9.52 5.94 21.40
C GLN A 19 -9.15 6.89 22.55
N ASP A 20 -9.99 7.88 22.86
CA ASP A 20 -9.79 8.82 23.97
C ASP A 20 -9.90 8.12 25.34
N ALA A 21 -10.76 7.10 25.45
CA ALA A 21 -10.92 6.30 26.67
C ALA A 21 -9.85 5.22 26.84
N VAL A 22 -9.07 4.88 25.80
CA VAL A 22 -8.00 3.89 25.88
C VAL A 22 -6.74 4.58 26.39
N VAL A 23 -6.25 4.15 27.55
CA VAL A 23 -4.95 4.55 28.07
C VAL A 23 -3.89 4.22 27.00
N PRO A 24 -3.09 5.21 26.54
CA PRO A 24 -2.09 4.97 25.53
C PRO A 24 -1.16 3.84 25.98
N PRO A 25 -0.84 2.87 25.11
CA PRO A 25 0.14 1.85 25.46
C PRO A 25 1.46 2.53 25.84
N GLN A 26 2.15 1.98 26.84
CA GLN A 26 3.44 2.51 27.24
C GLN A 26 4.37 2.49 26.03
N LYS A 27 5.05 3.62 25.78
CA LYS A 27 6.03 3.73 24.71
C LYS A 27 7.10 2.65 24.93
N PRO A 28 7.46 1.86 23.90
CA PRO A 28 8.55 0.90 24.04
C PRO A 28 9.85 1.63 24.41
N SER A 29 10.75 0.93 25.10
CA SER A 29 12.05 1.50 25.45
C SER A 29 12.85 1.83 24.18
N ASP A 30 13.57 2.95 24.22
CA ASP A 30 14.37 3.40 23.08
C ASP A 30 15.46 2.38 22.71
N GLU A 31 15.95 1.59 23.67
CA GLU A 31 16.89 0.48 23.42
C GLU A 31 16.29 -0.62 22.52
N LEU A 32 15.02 -0.98 22.74
CA LEU A 32 14.32 -1.99 21.95
C LEU A 32 14.10 -1.48 20.52
N VAL A 33 13.69 -0.21 20.39
CA VAL A 33 13.52 0.45 19.09
C VAL A 33 14.84 0.48 18.33
N ASN A 34 15.93 0.89 18.97
CA ASN A 34 17.27 0.92 18.38
C ASN A 34 17.74 -0.48 17.92
N ARG A 35 17.52 -1.50 18.76
CA ARG A 35 17.90 -2.88 18.43
C ARG A 35 17.16 -3.38 17.19
N LEU A 36 15.84 -3.22 17.14
CA LEU A 36 15.03 -3.66 16.01
C LEU A 36 15.31 -2.84 14.75
N ALA A 37 15.48 -1.52 14.89
CA ALA A 37 15.79 -0.63 13.79
C ALA A 37 17.13 -1.02 13.14
N LYS A 38 18.18 -1.24 13.95
CA LYS A 38 19.48 -1.71 13.46
C LYS A 38 19.40 -3.07 12.78
N GLU A 39 18.64 -4.01 13.34
CA GLU A 39 18.44 -5.34 12.76
C GLU A 39 17.72 -5.28 11.39
N LYS A 40 16.80 -4.33 11.21
CA LYS A 40 16.01 -4.17 9.97
C LYS A 40 16.55 -3.10 9.01
N GLY A 41 17.72 -2.52 9.30
CA GLY A 41 18.29 -1.45 8.48
C GLY A 41 17.43 -0.18 8.45
N LEU A 42 16.73 0.11 9.54
CA LEU A 42 15.89 1.29 9.73
C LEU A 42 16.59 2.30 10.65
N ASP A 43 16.26 3.57 10.45
CA ASP A 43 16.57 4.66 11.37
C ASP A 43 15.59 4.58 12.57
N PRO A 44 16.07 4.43 13.82
CA PRO A 44 15.19 4.34 14.99
C PRO A 44 14.41 5.63 15.29
N ALA A 45 14.88 6.79 14.84
CA ALA A 45 14.20 8.06 15.05
C ALA A 45 13.05 8.26 14.04
N THR A 46 13.28 7.86 12.78
CA THR A 46 12.37 8.15 11.67
C THR A 46 11.56 6.93 11.20
N GLY A 47 11.99 5.72 11.55
CA GLY A 47 11.38 4.47 11.07
C GLY A 47 11.62 4.18 9.59
N LEU A 48 12.38 5.03 8.90
CA LEU A 48 12.71 4.91 7.48
C LEU A 48 13.94 4.04 7.28
N ARG A 49 14.06 3.42 6.10
CA ARG A 49 15.28 2.69 5.74
C ARG A 49 16.48 3.63 5.70
N VAL A 50 17.59 3.21 6.31
CA VAL A 50 18.86 3.91 6.20
C VAL A 50 19.36 3.69 4.77
N SER A 51 19.02 4.61 3.89
CA SER A 51 19.36 4.55 2.46
C SER A 51 20.89 4.58 2.32
N GLY A 52 21.50 3.49 1.87
CA GLY A 52 22.96 3.39 1.73
C GLY A 52 23.58 1.99 1.81
N LEU A 53 22.83 0.92 2.08
CA LEU A 53 23.36 -0.45 1.96
C LEU A 53 23.41 -0.87 0.47
N PRO A 54 24.57 -1.35 -0.03
CA PRO A 54 24.70 -1.79 -1.41
C PRO A 54 24.01 -3.13 -1.58
N GLY A 55 22.76 -3.13 -2.04
CA GLY A 55 22.05 -4.38 -2.32
C GLY A 55 20.57 -4.25 -2.60
N ASP A 56 19.90 -3.20 -2.14
CA ASP A 56 18.48 -2.99 -2.44
C ASP A 56 18.33 -2.02 -3.61
N PRO A 57 17.73 -2.44 -4.75
CA PRO A 57 17.23 -1.47 -5.69
C PRO A 57 16.23 -0.59 -4.94
N LEU A 58 16.47 0.73 -5.03
CA LEU A 58 15.45 1.75 -4.80
C LEU A 58 14.12 1.21 -5.33
N PRO A 59 12.99 1.30 -4.60
CA PRO A 59 11.72 1.07 -5.25
C PRO A 59 11.66 2.11 -6.36
N ASP A 60 11.92 1.67 -7.58
CA ASP A 60 11.64 2.47 -8.75
C ASP A 60 10.24 3.00 -8.55
N GLU A 61 10.11 4.32 -8.58
CA GLU A 61 8.86 5.06 -8.59
C GLU A 61 8.15 4.82 -9.94
N LYS A 62 8.05 3.54 -10.32
CA LYS A 62 7.38 3.00 -11.49
C LYS A 62 6.72 1.68 -11.10
N SER A 63 5.49 1.85 -10.64
CA SER A 63 4.38 0.91 -10.82
C SER A 63 4.58 -0.49 -10.22
N GLY A 64 4.24 -0.58 -8.94
CA GLY A 64 3.54 -1.77 -8.47
C GLY A 64 3.41 -1.87 -6.97
N ALA A 65 2.18 -1.71 -6.48
CA ALA A 65 1.87 -1.97 -5.09
C ALA A 65 2.11 -3.47 -4.79
N PRO A 66 2.92 -3.83 -3.78
CA PRO A 66 3.07 -5.22 -3.37
C PRO A 66 1.72 -5.71 -2.83
N THR A 67 1.16 -6.74 -3.47
CA THR A 67 -0.03 -7.40 -2.95
C THR A 67 0.38 -8.35 -1.81
N PRO A 68 -0.49 -8.60 -0.81
CA PRO A 68 -0.18 -9.51 0.31
C PRO A 68 0.17 -10.95 -0.13
N SER A 69 -0.07 -11.31 -1.40
CA SER A 69 0.23 -12.63 -1.97
C SER A 69 1.65 -12.74 -2.59
N GLY A 70 2.44 -11.66 -2.58
CA GLY A 70 3.79 -11.65 -3.17
C GLY A 70 3.80 -11.50 -4.70
N TYR A 71 2.66 -11.13 -5.28
CA TYR A 71 2.57 -10.68 -6.67
C TYR A 71 2.74 -9.16 -6.75
N MET A 72 3.47 -8.70 -7.76
CA MET A 72 3.64 -7.30 -8.11
C MET A 72 2.66 -6.93 -9.22
N ALA A 73 1.80 -5.93 -8.98
CA ALA A 73 0.87 -5.41 -9.97
C ALA A 73 1.56 -4.37 -10.85
N THR A 74 1.70 -4.63 -12.15
CA THR A 74 2.47 -3.77 -13.07
C THR A 74 1.68 -2.56 -13.61
N ASN A 75 0.35 -2.55 -13.44
CA ASN A 75 -0.56 -1.43 -13.78
C ASN A 75 -1.40 -0.99 -12.57
N ALA A 76 -0.82 -1.00 -11.36
CA ALA A 76 -1.56 -0.75 -10.12
C ALA A 76 -2.22 0.64 -10.04
N GLU A 77 -1.64 1.64 -10.71
CA GLU A 77 -2.16 3.00 -10.77
C GLU A 77 -2.28 3.44 -12.22
N GLN A 78 -3.50 3.72 -12.65
CA GLN A 78 -3.78 4.12 -14.02
C GLN A 78 -4.91 5.15 -14.06
N SER A 79 -4.73 6.18 -14.89
CA SER A 79 -5.78 7.15 -15.19
C SER A 79 -6.70 6.58 -16.26
N PHE A 80 -8.00 6.65 -16.04
CA PHE A 80 -9.03 6.19 -16.96
C PHE A 80 -9.88 7.36 -17.43
N ARG A 81 -10.23 7.39 -18.71
CA ARG A 81 -11.26 8.32 -19.19
C ARG A 81 -12.63 7.83 -18.73
N LYS A 82 -13.53 8.76 -18.45
CA LYS A 82 -14.94 8.46 -18.20
C LYS A 82 -15.47 7.73 -19.46
N GLU A 83 -16.00 6.51 -19.29
CA GLU A 83 -16.43 5.54 -20.33
C GLU A 83 -15.40 4.46 -20.75
N GLU A 84 -14.17 4.49 -20.22
CA GLU A 84 -13.21 3.42 -20.43
C GLU A 84 -13.51 2.21 -19.52
N LYS A 85 -13.44 0.99 -20.09
CA LYS A 85 -13.60 -0.24 -19.30
C LYS A 85 -12.38 -0.45 -18.42
N LEU A 86 -12.61 -0.79 -17.15
CA LEU A 86 -11.53 -1.10 -16.21
C LEU A 86 -10.70 -2.28 -16.77
N PRO A 87 -9.38 -2.10 -16.94
CA PRO A 87 -8.53 -3.16 -17.46
C PRO A 87 -8.33 -4.23 -16.38
N LEU A 88 -8.04 -5.43 -16.84
CA LEU A 88 -7.57 -6.49 -15.95
C LEU A 88 -6.23 -6.08 -15.34
N LEU A 89 -6.02 -6.47 -14.09
CA LEU A 89 -4.78 -6.20 -13.38
C LEU A 89 -3.71 -7.16 -13.91
N ALA A 90 -2.62 -6.60 -14.41
CA ALA A 90 -1.46 -7.35 -14.85
C ALA A 90 -0.55 -7.61 -13.64
N VAL A 91 -0.65 -8.80 -13.06
CA VAL A 91 0.14 -9.23 -11.89
C VAL A 91 1.27 -10.16 -12.32
N GLY A 92 2.44 -9.99 -11.72
CA GLY A 92 3.58 -10.87 -11.93
C GLY A 92 4.19 -11.33 -10.61
N LYS A 93 4.59 -12.59 -10.54
CA LYS A 93 5.38 -13.12 -9.42
C LYS A 93 6.85 -13.17 -9.85
N PRO A 94 7.74 -12.37 -9.24
CA PRO A 94 9.17 -12.42 -9.58
C PRO A 94 9.72 -13.82 -9.30
N ARG A 95 10.56 -14.33 -10.20
CA ARG A 95 11.28 -15.58 -9.93
C ARG A 95 12.40 -15.31 -8.92
N PRO A 96 12.82 -16.31 -8.12
CA PRO A 96 13.95 -16.18 -7.21
C PRO A 96 15.26 -15.74 -7.88
N PHE A 97 15.39 -15.96 -9.19
CA PHE A 97 16.55 -15.55 -10.00
C PHE A 97 16.10 -14.57 -11.09
N ALA A 98 16.48 -13.30 -10.93
CA ALA A 98 16.10 -12.23 -11.87
C ALA A 98 16.57 -12.49 -13.31
N LEU A 99 17.73 -13.14 -13.49
CA LEU A 99 18.27 -13.49 -14.81
C LEU A 99 17.30 -14.33 -15.64
N LEU A 100 16.51 -15.21 -15.01
CA LEU A 100 15.51 -16.02 -15.72
C LEU A 100 14.36 -15.19 -16.27
N ASP A 101 13.98 -14.10 -15.58
CA ASP A 101 12.95 -13.18 -16.07
C ASP A 101 13.49 -12.31 -17.21
N SER A 102 14.80 -12.00 -17.24
CA SER A 102 15.44 -11.36 -18.39
C SER A 102 15.54 -12.29 -19.61
N MET A 103 15.77 -13.60 -19.40
CA MET A 103 15.94 -14.58 -20.47
C MET A 103 14.62 -15.11 -21.04
N LEU A 104 13.63 -15.36 -20.18
CA LEU A 104 12.35 -15.99 -20.55
C LEU A 104 11.18 -15.01 -20.54
N GLY A 105 11.44 -13.74 -20.22
CA GLY A 105 10.40 -12.75 -19.95
C GLY A 105 9.77 -12.88 -18.57
N ALA A 106 9.25 -11.77 -18.07
CA ALA A 106 8.52 -11.72 -16.81
C ALA A 106 7.20 -12.51 -16.92
N ARG A 107 6.90 -13.36 -15.93
CA ARG A 107 5.62 -14.04 -15.85
C ARG A 107 4.52 -13.07 -15.47
N ARG A 108 3.76 -12.60 -16.46
CA ARG A 108 2.59 -11.73 -16.29
C ARG A 108 1.32 -12.55 -16.46
N MET A 109 0.38 -12.35 -15.54
CA MET A 109 -0.96 -12.92 -15.59
C MET A 109 -1.97 -11.78 -15.50
N HIS A 110 -3.09 -11.91 -16.21
CA HIS A 110 -4.20 -10.99 -16.07
C HIS A 110 -5.17 -11.57 -15.06
N VAL A 111 -5.46 -10.80 -14.02
CA VAL A 111 -6.45 -11.17 -12.99
C VAL A 111 -7.50 -10.10 -12.89
N ASP A 112 -8.72 -10.50 -12.54
CA ASP A 112 -9.74 -9.53 -12.19
C ASP A 112 -9.32 -8.84 -10.87
N GLY A 113 -9.28 -7.52 -10.90
CA GLY A 113 -8.72 -6.68 -9.84
C GLY A 113 -9.76 -5.75 -9.28
N ILE A 114 -9.75 -5.55 -7.96
CA ILE A 114 -10.61 -4.54 -7.32
C ILE A 114 -9.95 -3.18 -7.50
N TRP A 115 -10.56 -2.33 -8.34
CA TRP A 115 -10.11 -0.96 -8.55
C TRP A 115 -10.69 -0.01 -7.51
N ARG A 116 -9.83 0.79 -6.87
CA ARG A 116 -10.24 1.89 -6.00
C ARG A 116 -9.95 3.20 -6.70
N ARG A 117 -10.94 4.09 -6.78
CA ARG A 117 -10.74 5.45 -7.28
C ARG A 117 -9.86 6.23 -6.31
N ILE A 118 -8.70 6.71 -6.78
CA ILE A 118 -7.73 7.44 -5.96
C ILE A 118 -7.89 8.96 -6.14
N SER A 119 -8.02 9.44 -7.38
CA SER A 119 -8.21 10.86 -7.68
C SER A 119 -8.91 11.06 -9.03
N TYR A 120 -9.41 12.27 -9.25
CA TYR A 120 -9.78 12.76 -10.57
C TYR A 120 -8.66 13.65 -11.09
N ARG A 121 -8.36 13.54 -12.39
CA ARG A 121 -7.57 14.58 -13.07
C ARG A 121 -8.58 15.64 -13.50
N ASP A 122 -8.43 16.86 -12.99
CA ASP A 122 -9.19 18.01 -13.47
C ASP A 122 -8.65 18.37 -14.86
N ASP A 123 -9.38 17.97 -15.89
CA ASP A 123 -9.19 18.49 -17.23
C ASP A 123 -9.90 19.85 -17.28
N ALA A 124 -9.12 20.93 -17.28
CA ALA A 124 -9.58 22.32 -17.47
C ALA A 124 -9.85 22.63 -18.94
#